data_AF-A0AAJ2WKV9-F1
#
_entry.id   AF-A0AAJ2WKV9-F1
#
_cell.length_a   1.000
_cell.length_b   1.000
_cell.length_c   1.000
_cell.angle_alpha   90.00
_cell.angle_beta   90.00
_cell.angle_gamma   90.00
#
_symmetry.space_group_name_H-M   'P 1'
#
loop_
_entity.id
_entity.type
_entity.pdbx_description
1 polymer ?
#
loop_
_entity_poly.entity_id
_entity_poly.type
_entity_poly.pdbx_seq_one_letter_code
_entity_poly.pdbx_strand_id
1 'polypeptide(L)'
;MDQGFALYVQEQNKDVETDQVRKDFRISLTDKQYANLKLKAYQAGFKNSGDFIQSFIGDLTGWSSSGSDERDLAYQWYQRAHGMSEFYYYFHYFLFNYDYDLVMMSELLEDDEYFSEVYNEYIMEADG
;
A
#
# COMPACT_ATOMS: atom_id res chain seq x y z
N MET A 1 -25.50 21.66 -1.14
CA MET A 1 -24.54 20.82 -0.40
C MET A 1 -25.17 20.54 0.94
N ASP A 2 -25.30 19.27 1.32
CA ASP A 2 -25.90 18.86 2.60
C ASP A 2 -25.01 19.32 3.77
N GLN A 3 -25.59 19.99 4.76
CA GLN A 3 -24.84 20.52 5.91
C GLN A 3 -24.11 19.42 6.68
N GLY A 4 -24.65 18.20 6.70
CA GLY A 4 -24.01 17.03 7.32
C GLY A 4 -22.71 16.60 6.61
N PHE A 5 -22.72 16.59 5.28
CA PHE A 5 -21.52 16.24 4.50
C PHE A 5 -20.40 17.28 4.66
N ALA A 6 -20.76 18.56 4.70
CA ALA A 6 -19.78 19.63 4.93
C ALA A 6 -19.12 19.54 6.31
N LEU A 7 -19.88 19.18 7.36
CA LEU A 7 -19.34 18.95 8.70
C LEU A 7 -18.42 17.72 8.74
N TYR A 8 -18.84 16.60 8.12
CA TYR A 8 -18.02 15.40 8.02
C TYR A 8 -16.65 15.66 7.35
N VAL A 9 -16.65 16.38 6.23
CA VAL A 9 -15.40 16.75 5.53
C VAL A 9 -14.53 17.67 6.40
N GLN A 10 -15.12 18.60 7.15
CA GLN A 10 -14.36 19.45 8.08
C GLN A 10 -13.75 18.67 9.23
N GLU A 11 -14.45 17.69 9.79
CA GLU A 11 -13.94 16.81 10.85
C GLU A 11 -12.81 15.92 10.33
N GLN A 12 -12.99 15.31 9.16
CA GLN A 12 -11.96 14.50 8.49
C GLN A 12 -10.69 15.32 8.20
N ASN A 13 -10.83 16.52 7.62
CA ASN A 13 -9.67 17.38 7.34
C ASN A 13 -8.90 17.74 8.61
N LYS A 14 -9.60 18.01 9.73
CA LYS A 14 -8.96 18.28 11.03
C LYS A 14 -8.28 17.04 11.61
N ASP A 15 -8.85 15.86 11.41
CA ASP A 15 -8.24 14.61 11.89
C ASP A 15 -6.96 14.29 11.11
N VAL A 16 -6.94 14.51 9.78
CA VAL A 16 -5.75 14.40 8.92
C VAL A 16 -4.60 15.29 9.42
N GLU A 17 -4.88 16.48 9.95
CA GLU A 17 -3.86 17.36 10.54
C GLU A 17 -3.15 16.73 11.76
N THR A 18 -3.71 15.68 12.36
CA THR A 18 -3.12 14.93 13.47
C THR A 18 -2.26 13.75 13.03
N ASP A 19 -2.06 13.58 11.72
CA ASP A 19 -1.21 12.55 11.17
C ASP A 19 0.23 12.71 11.68
N GLN A 20 0.76 11.63 12.26
CA GLN A 20 2.13 11.57 12.76
C GLN A 20 2.50 10.10 12.99
N VAL A 21 3.78 9.81 12.82
CA VAL A 21 4.36 8.50 13.14
C VAL A 21 4.17 8.18 14.63
N ARG A 22 3.42 7.12 14.94
CA ARG A 22 3.17 6.65 16.31
C ARG A 22 4.38 5.87 16.83
N LYS A 23 5.07 6.37 17.87
CA LYS A 23 6.36 5.81 18.36
C LYS A 23 6.24 4.52 19.15
N ASP A 24 5.07 4.28 19.72
CA ASP A 24 4.70 3.09 20.51
C ASP A 24 4.30 1.91 19.63
N PHE A 25 3.98 2.15 18.36
CA PHE A 25 3.64 1.11 17.39
C PHE A 25 4.89 0.44 16.84
N ARG A 26 5.27 -0.71 17.42
CA ARG A 26 6.43 -1.51 17.01
C ARG A 26 5.99 -2.94 16.69
N ILE A 27 6.35 -3.44 15.52
CA ILE A 27 6.00 -4.79 15.07
C ILE A 27 7.26 -5.65 15.07
N SER A 28 7.16 -6.87 15.62
CA SER A 28 8.20 -7.89 15.50
C SER A 28 7.74 -8.95 14.52
N LEU A 29 8.56 -9.23 13.51
CA LEU A 29 8.30 -10.18 12.44
C LEU A 29 9.49 -11.12 12.30
N THR A 30 9.23 -12.36 11.93
CA THR A 30 10.27 -13.23 11.37
C THR A 30 10.66 -12.75 9.97
N ASP A 31 11.85 -13.10 9.50
CA ASP A 31 12.31 -12.75 8.15
C ASP A 31 11.30 -13.18 7.07
N LYS A 32 10.72 -14.37 7.22
CA LYS A 32 9.70 -14.88 6.30
C LYS A 32 8.40 -14.04 6.34
N GLN A 33 7.98 -13.60 7.52
CA GLN A 33 6.81 -12.72 7.63
C GLN A 33 7.08 -11.36 7.01
N TYR A 34 8.28 -10.80 7.22
CA TYR A 34 8.66 -9.52 6.63
C TYR A 34 8.77 -9.59 5.10
N ALA A 35 9.40 -10.63 4.56
CA ALA A 35 9.47 -10.85 3.11
C ALA A 35 8.07 -11.00 2.48
N ASN A 36 7.19 -11.78 3.09
CA ASN A 36 5.81 -11.92 2.63
C ASN A 36 5.03 -10.60 2.69
N LEU A 37 5.28 -9.77 3.71
CA LEU A 37 4.66 -8.46 3.84
C LEU A 37 5.13 -7.50 2.74
N LYS A 38 6.44 -7.46 2.47
CA LYS A 38 7.03 -6.68 1.36
C LYS A 38 6.40 -7.10 0.03
N LEU A 39 6.34 -8.40 -0.25
CA LEU A 39 5.70 -8.92 -1.45
C LEU A 39 4.24 -8.47 -1.58
N LYS A 40 3.46 -8.53 -0.49
CA LYS A 40 2.06 -8.08 -0.52
C LYS A 40 1.92 -6.58 -0.77
N ALA A 41 2.80 -5.77 -0.15
CA ALA A 41 2.86 -4.34 -0.37
C ALA A 41 3.17 -4.02 -1.84
N TYR A 42 4.17 -4.66 -2.43
CA TYR A 42 4.53 -4.47 -3.84
C TYR A 42 3.45 -4.97 -4.80
N GLN A 43 2.81 -6.10 -4.48
CA GLN A 43 1.70 -6.60 -5.28
C GLN A 43 0.51 -5.62 -5.30
N ALA A 44 0.31 -4.92 -4.18
CA ALA A 44 -0.63 -3.82 -4.02
C ALA A 44 -0.03 -2.45 -4.37
N GLY A 45 1.14 -2.42 -5.02
CA GLY A 45 1.90 -1.25 -5.48
C GLY A 45 2.20 -0.17 -4.47
N PHE A 46 2.37 -0.54 -3.20
CA PHE A 46 2.94 0.34 -2.19
C PHE A 46 4.47 0.30 -2.27
N LYS A 47 5.10 1.45 -2.02
CA LYS A 47 6.56 1.57 -1.97
C LYS A 47 7.18 0.87 -0.77
N ASN A 48 6.45 0.76 0.34
CA ASN A 48 6.95 0.11 1.55
C ASN A 48 5.82 -0.59 2.34
N SER A 49 6.21 -1.56 3.14
CA SER A 49 5.31 -2.33 4.02
C SER A 49 4.58 -1.47 5.05
N GLY A 50 5.15 -0.32 5.45
CA GLY A 50 4.54 0.60 6.41
C GLY A 50 3.28 1.25 5.86
N ASP A 51 3.35 1.82 4.66
CA ASP A 51 2.21 2.45 3.97
C ASP A 51 1.11 1.43 3.69
N PHE A 52 1.48 0.20 3.31
CA PHE A 52 0.55 -0.90 3.11
C PHE A 52 -0.19 -1.27 4.41
N ILE A 53 0.53 -1.37 5.53
CA ILE A 53 -0.08 -1.61 6.85
C ILE A 53 -0.92 -0.42 7.31
N GLN A 54 -0.51 0.82 7.02
CA GLN A 54 -1.29 2.02 7.32
C GLN A 54 -2.63 2.01 6.56
N SER A 55 -2.64 1.60 5.29
CA SER A 55 -3.87 1.40 4.51
C SER A 55 -4.79 0.37 5.17
N PHE A 56 -4.25 -0.78 5.59
CA PHE A 56 -5.02 -1.78 6.33
C PHE A 56 -5.65 -1.22 7.61
N ILE A 57 -4.90 -0.44 8.39
CA ILE A 57 -5.39 0.17 9.63
C ILE A 57 -6.50 1.19 9.33
N GLY A 58 -6.38 1.98 8.26
CA GLY A 58 -7.40 2.90 7.80
C GLY A 58 -8.72 2.17 7.52
N ASP A 59 -8.65 1.07 6.78
CA ASP A 59 -9.84 0.26 6.44
C ASP A 59 -10.41 -0.45 7.66
N LEU A 60 -9.56 -1.05 8.50
CA LEU A 60 -9.96 -1.76 9.72
C LEU A 60 -10.67 -0.83 10.71
N THR A 61 -10.19 0.40 10.85
CA THR A 61 -10.81 1.41 11.73
C THR A 61 -12.02 2.08 11.08
N GLY A 62 -12.23 1.86 9.77
CA GLY A 62 -13.26 2.53 8.95
C GLY A 62 -13.02 4.02 8.79
N TRP A 63 -11.75 4.44 8.88
CA TRP A 63 -11.32 5.81 8.60
C TRP A 63 -11.27 6.05 7.09
N SER A 64 -10.73 5.08 6.35
CA SER A 64 -10.91 4.97 4.90
C SER A 64 -11.97 3.90 4.64
N SER A 65 -13.17 4.31 4.25
CA SER A 65 -14.20 3.38 3.77
C SER A 65 -14.33 3.58 2.27
N SER A 66 -13.89 2.61 1.48
CA SER A 66 -14.25 2.51 0.07
C SER A 66 -15.70 2.03 -0.14
N GLY A 67 -16.50 1.95 0.92
CA GLY A 67 -17.89 1.47 0.89
C GLY A 67 -18.02 -0.03 1.10
N SER A 68 -16.97 -0.69 1.58
CA SER A 68 -16.96 -2.11 1.85
C SER A 68 -16.95 -2.34 3.38
N ASP A 69 -17.36 -3.52 3.79
CA ASP A 69 -17.55 -3.95 5.17
C ASP A 69 -16.24 -4.55 5.72
N GLU A 70 -15.08 -3.91 5.46
CA GLU A 70 -13.76 -4.48 5.79
C GLU A 70 -13.61 -4.82 7.28
N ARG A 71 -14.33 -4.11 8.16
CA ARG A 71 -14.43 -4.43 9.59
C ARG A 71 -14.92 -5.86 9.87
N ASP A 72 -15.83 -6.38 9.05
CA ASP A 72 -16.47 -7.68 9.23
C ASP A 72 -15.74 -8.79 8.46
N LEU A 73 -14.93 -8.43 7.46
CA LEU A 73 -14.28 -9.36 6.53
C LEU A 73 -12.77 -9.11 6.40
N ALA A 74 -12.11 -8.79 7.52
CA ALA A 74 -10.67 -8.55 7.59
C ALA A 74 -9.82 -9.68 6.97
N TYR A 75 -10.27 -10.94 7.03
CA TYR A 75 -9.57 -12.07 6.41
C TYR A 75 -9.58 -12.03 4.87
N GLN A 76 -10.52 -11.30 4.26
CA GLN A 76 -10.63 -11.11 2.81
C GLN A 76 -10.07 -9.75 2.36
N TRP A 77 -9.65 -8.90 3.30
CA TRP A 77 -9.27 -7.51 3.04
C TRP A 77 -8.34 -7.38 1.83
N TYR A 78 -7.22 -8.13 1.83
CA TYR A 78 -6.23 -8.03 0.76
C TYR A 78 -6.82 -8.28 -0.63
N GLN A 79 -7.61 -9.34 -0.79
CA GLN A 79 -8.21 -9.68 -2.08
C GLN A 79 -9.29 -8.66 -2.49
N ARG A 80 -9.97 -8.04 -1.53
CA ARG A 80 -11.04 -7.09 -1.81
C ARG A 80 -10.51 -5.69 -2.11
N ALA A 81 -9.54 -5.23 -1.35
CA ALA A 81 -8.90 -3.93 -1.52
C ALA A 81 -7.89 -3.94 -2.68
N HIS A 82 -7.18 -5.06 -2.87
CA HIS A 82 -6.02 -5.14 -3.77
C HIS A 82 -6.01 -6.37 -4.69
N GLY A 83 -7.06 -7.21 -4.70
CA GLY A 83 -7.06 -8.41 -5.53
C GLY A 83 -7.13 -8.16 -7.04
N MET A 84 -7.48 -6.93 -7.43
CA MET A 84 -7.40 -6.47 -8.83
C MET A 84 -6.11 -5.70 -9.13
N SER A 85 -5.24 -5.50 -8.14
CA SER A 85 -4.01 -4.71 -8.28
C SER A 85 -3.07 -5.28 -9.36
N GLU A 86 -3.04 -6.59 -9.53
CA GLU A 86 -2.26 -7.24 -10.58
C GLU A 86 -2.67 -6.81 -12.01
N PHE A 87 -3.89 -6.26 -12.20
CA PHE A 87 -4.40 -5.79 -13.48
C PHE A 87 -4.34 -4.27 -13.68
N TYR A 88 -4.04 -3.49 -12.64
CA TYR A 88 -4.16 -2.02 -12.68
C TYR A 88 -2.89 -1.27 -12.27
N TYR A 89 -1.86 -1.95 -11.75
CA TYR A 89 -0.71 -1.25 -11.19
C TYR A 89 0.37 -0.98 -12.20
N TYR A 90 0.62 0.32 -12.40
CA TYR A 90 1.62 0.87 -13.29
C TYR A 90 3.03 0.34 -13.02
N PHE A 91 3.41 0.04 -11.77
CA PHE A 91 4.74 -0.51 -11.47
C PHE A 91 4.92 -1.94 -12.00
N HIS A 92 3.93 -2.82 -11.87
CA HIS A 92 4.01 -4.15 -12.50
C HIS A 92 4.01 -4.07 -14.03
N TYR A 93 3.21 -3.16 -14.60
CA TYR A 93 3.25 -2.90 -16.04
C TYR A 93 4.61 -2.37 -16.49
N PHE A 94 5.24 -1.51 -15.71
CA PHE A 94 6.60 -1.03 -15.94
C PHE A 94 7.59 -2.20 -15.93
N LEU A 95 7.58 -3.03 -14.88
CA LEU A 95 8.45 -4.21 -14.80
C LEU A 95 8.26 -5.15 -15.99
N PHE A 96 7.01 -5.41 -16.39
CA PHE A 96 6.70 -6.23 -17.56
C PHE A 96 7.19 -5.61 -18.89
N ASN A 97 6.99 -4.30 -19.07
CA ASN A 97 7.39 -3.61 -20.31
C ASN A 97 8.90 -3.43 -20.45
N TYR A 98 9.64 -3.48 -19.34
CA TYR A 98 11.10 -3.38 -19.30
C TYR A 98 11.77 -4.75 -19.08
N ASP A 99 11.07 -5.85 -19.42
CA ASP A 99 11.59 -7.23 -19.45
C ASP A 99 12.20 -7.73 -18.12
N TYR A 100 11.68 -7.29 -16.97
CA TYR A 100 12.05 -7.86 -15.68
C TYR A 100 11.60 -9.32 -15.60
N ASP A 101 12.54 -10.22 -15.37
CA ASP A 101 12.30 -11.65 -15.20
C ASP A 101 12.04 -12.02 -13.74
N LEU A 102 11.67 -13.28 -13.49
CA LEU A 102 11.36 -13.77 -12.15
C LEU A 102 12.54 -13.70 -11.17
N VAL A 103 13.77 -13.73 -11.67
CA VAL A 103 14.98 -13.65 -10.83
C VAL A 103 15.18 -12.21 -10.39
N MET A 104 15.17 -11.25 -11.32
CA MET A 104 15.25 -9.83 -11.00
C MET A 104 14.09 -9.40 -10.10
N MET A 105 12.87 -9.90 -10.36
CA MET A 105 11.73 -9.66 -9.47
C MET A 105 11.95 -10.25 -8.07
N SER A 106 12.61 -11.41 -7.94
CA SER A 106 12.94 -11.95 -6.62
C SER A 106 14.00 -11.12 -5.91
N GLU A 107 14.99 -10.60 -6.64
CA GLU A 107 16.03 -9.72 -6.11
C GLU A 107 15.43 -8.40 -5.61
N LEU A 108 14.43 -7.83 -6.31
CA LEU A 108 13.65 -6.67 -5.83
C LEU A 108 12.96 -6.92 -4.47
N LEU A 109 12.62 -8.17 -4.16
CA LEU A 109 12.00 -8.51 -2.87
C LEU A 109 13.03 -8.62 -1.74
N GLU A 110 14.26 -8.99 -2.08
CA GLU A 110 15.32 -9.28 -1.11
C GLU A 110 16.22 -8.06 -0.86
N ASP A 111 16.46 -7.25 -1.88
CA ASP A 111 17.35 -6.09 -1.87
C ASP A 111 16.57 -4.77 -1.95
N ASP A 112 16.54 -4.05 -0.82
CA ASP A 112 15.83 -2.78 -0.69
C ASP A 112 16.53 -1.63 -1.46
N GLU A 113 17.85 -1.70 -1.67
CA GLU A 113 18.60 -0.71 -2.46
C GLU A 113 18.25 -0.88 -3.94
N TYR A 114 18.33 -2.12 -4.44
CA TYR A 114 17.96 -2.44 -5.82
C TYR A 114 16.48 -2.10 -6.10
N PHE A 115 15.57 -2.42 -5.18
CA PHE A 115 14.18 -1.99 -5.29
C PHE A 115 14.05 -0.47 -5.41
N SER A 116 14.77 0.28 -4.59
CA SER A 116 14.69 1.73 -4.59
C SER A 116 15.19 2.33 -5.91
N GLU A 117 16.24 1.78 -6.50
CA GLU A 117 16.77 2.19 -7.81
C GLU A 117 15.71 1.99 -8.90
N VAL A 118 15.17 0.78 -9.03
CA VAL A 118 14.16 0.42 -10.05
C VAL A 118 12.86 1.19 -9.86
N TYR A 119 12.42 1.38 -8.62
CA TYR A 119 11.21 2.16 -8.34
C TYR A 119 11.40 3.65 -8.70
N ASN A 120 12.60 4.21 -8.50
CA ASN A 120 12.87 5.58 -8.91
C ASN A 120 12.90 5.74 -10.43
N GLU A 121 13.43 4.76 -11.17
CA GLU A 121 13.35 4.73 -12.64
C GLU A 121 11.90 4.72 -13.13
N TYR A 122 11.06 3.88 -12.53
CA TYR A 122 9.62 3.87 -12.80
C TYR A 122 8.98 5.26 -12.60
N ILE A 123 9.28 5.95 -11.49
CA ILE A 123 8.73 7.28 -11.22
C ILE A 123 9.19 8.29 -12.29
N MET A 124 10.47 8.25 -12.68
CA MET A 124 10.99 9.15 -13.72
C MET A 124 10.32 8.93 -15.08
N GLU A 125 10.05 7.68 -15.45
CA GLU A 125 9.35 7.33 -16.69
C GLU A 125 7.83 7.63 -16.62
N ALA A 126 7.23 7.56 -15.43
CA ALA A 126 5.82 7.86 -15.23
C ALA A 126 5.51 9.38 -15.22
N ASP A 127 6.50 10.20 -14.83
CA ASP A 127 6.39 11.67 -14.79
C ASP A 127 6.80 12.38 -16.10
N GLY A 128 7.33 11.63 -17.10
CA GLY A 128 7.75 12.12 -18.42
C GLY A 128 6.67 12.06 -19.49
#